data_AF-A0A834MSF1-F1
#
_entry.id   AF-A0A834MSF1-F1
#
_cell.length_a   1.000
_cell.length_b   1.000
_cell.length_c   1.000
_cell.angle_alpha   90.00
_cell.angle_beta   90.00
_cell.angle_gamma   90.00
#
_symmetry.space_group_name_H-M   'P 1'
#
loop_
_entity.id
_entity.type
_entity.pdbx_description
1 polymer ?
#
loop_
_entity_poly.entity_id
_entity_poly.type
_entity_poly.pdbx_seq_one_letter_code
_entity_poly.pdbx_strand_id
1 'polypeptide(L)'
;MYDAERLKENPTGTTTDESGVEQLQILRDKYEGKLTTSLYTGTLFVASVASILALGAICLTSSEDLSRIVLPISTLSVMLVSSLTLLVVSQLPSTLTSARTRFLVGQLSSVILGFGILILGGAIPMFACILSITAALPRIKRLRPTIGPFILAIMHVGQRFILEKELVDNKISQIISETILMFTAILAGLYYRILTATAHQRTFAGTRTVIESRIKLECEREQQEQLLLSVIPAYIAAEVKRSIMLKMADACQEANKHKQTRFHEMYVQRHNNVSILYADIVNFTPLSEQLSASDLVKTLNELFGRFDQIAQVNII
;
A
#
# COMPACT_ATOMS: atom_id res chain seq x y z
N MET A 1 -47.31 13.03 7.37
CA MET A 1 -46.90 14.32 7.97
C MET A 1 -46.76 14.02 9.45
N TYR A 2 -45.56 14.14 10.02
CA TYR A 2 -44.89 13.22 10.98
C TYR A 2 -44.35 11.97 10.23
N ASP A 3 -43.06 11.61 10.22
CA ASP A 3 -41.88 11.99 11.00
C ASP A 3 -40.65 12.13 10.06
N ALA A 4 -40.22 13.36 9.79
CA ALA A 4 -39.02 13.63 8.98
C ALA A 4 -37.92 14.39 9.77
N GLU A 5 -37.96 14.33 11.11
CA GLU A 5 -37.11 15.19 11.96
C GLU A 5 -36.41 14.45 13.11
N ARG A 6 -36.01 13.19 12.87
CA ARG A 6 -35.01 12.50 13.70
C ARG A 6 -33.89 11.90 12.86
N LEU A 7 -33.23 12.73 12.06
CA LEU A 7 -31.78 12.60 11.91
C LEU A 7 -31.14 13.17 13.18
N LYS A 8 -31.31 12.43 14.28
CA LYS A 8 -30.46 12.59 15.46
C LYS A 8 -29.05 12.27 15.00
N GLU A 9 -28.18 13.27 15.09
CA GLU A 9 -26.75 13.18 15.20
C GLU A 9 -26.34 11.81 15.74
N ASN A 10 -25.68 11.03 14.90
CA ASN A 10 -25.04 9.81 15.30
C ASN A 10 -23.69 10.20 15.90
N PRO A 11 -23.46 10.06 17.22
CA PRO A 11 -22.16 10.38 17.82
C PRO A 11 -21.10 9.33 17.46
N THR A 12 -21.43 8.32 16.64
CA THR A 12 -20.50 7.30 16.14
C THR A 12 -19.80 7.68 14.83
N GLY A 13 -20.13 8.83 14.22
CA GLY A 13 -19.43 9.31 13.02
C GLY A 13 -17.98 9.70 13.29
N THR A 14 -17.68 10.23 14.48
CA THR A 14 -16.31 10.62 14.87
C THR A 14 -15.45 9.41 15.21
N THR A 15 -15.97 8.44 15.96
CA THR A 15 -15.22 7.26 16.39
C THR A 15 -14.88 6.31 15.25
N THR A 16 -15.78 6.19 14.26
CA THR A 16 -15.57 5.29 13.10
C THR A 16 -14.55 5.90 12.14
N ASP A 17 -14.63 7.21 11.88
CA ASP A 17 -13.68 7.92 11.01
C ASP A 17 -12.28 8.02 11.67
N GLU A 18 -12.20 8.29 12.97
CA GLU A 18 -10.92 8.26 13.72
C GLU A 18 -10.26 6.88 13.69
N SER A 19 -11.04 5.80 13.89
CA SER A 19 -10.52 4.43 13.83
C SER A 19 -10.00 4.06 12.43
N GLY A 20 -10.69 4.51 11.37
CA GLY A 20 -10.27 4.29 9.99
C GLY A 20 -9.00 5.08 9.63
N VAL A 21 -8.92 6.34 10.09
CA VAL A 21 -7.72 7.18 9.93
C VAL A 21 -6.52 6.56 10.65
N GLU A 22 -6.69 6.03 11.86
CA GLU A 22 -5.63 5.35 12.61
C GLU A 22 -5.15 4.07 11.91
N GLN A 23 -6.08 3.23 11.44
CA GLN A 23 -5.74 2.01 10.69
C GLN A 23 -4.99 2.31 9.39
N LEU A 24 -5.38 3.36 8.67
CA LEU A 24 -4.68 3.81 7.45
C LEU A 24 -3.26 4.29 7.75
N GLN A 25 -3.06 4.98 8.88
CA GLN A 25 -1.73 5.39 9.33
C GLN A 25 -0.86 4.19 9.67
N ILE A 26 -1.38 3.20 10.40
CA ILE A 26 -0.68 1.95 10.72
C ILE A 26 -0.30 1.20 9.43
N LEU A 27 -1.22 1.13 8.46
CA LEU A 27 -0.97 0.45 7.19
C LEU A 27 0.14 1.14 6.39
N ARG A 28 0.12 2.49 6.36
CA ARG A 28 1.16 3.31 5.74
C ARG A 28 2.51 3.07 6.42
N ASP A 29 2.58 3.15 7.74
CA ASP A 29 3.81 2.97 8.50
C ASP A 29 4.41 1.57 8.32
N LYS A 30 3.56 0.54 8.21
CA LYS A 30 3.97 -0.84 7.90
C LYS A 30 4.52 -0.96 6.48
N TYR A 31 3.88 -0.32 5.50
CA TYR A 31 4.34 -0.34 4.11
C TYR A 31 5.67 0.42 3.95
N GLU A 32 5.78 1.62 4.52
CA GLU A 32 7.05 2.36 4.58
C GLU A 32 8.14 1.55 5.31
N GLY A 33 7.74 0.82 6.35
CA GLY A 33 8.52 -0.25 6.98
C GLY A 33 9.16 -1.20 5.99
N LYS A 34 8.33 -1.96 5.29
CA LYS A 34 8.77 -2.97 4.32
C LYS A 34 9.63 -2.38 3.20
N LEU A 35 9.27 -1.19 2.71
CA LEU A 35 10.01 -0.54 1.64
C LEU A 35 11.42 -0.14 2.10
N THR A 36 11.54 0.50 3.28
CA THR A 36 12.86 0.85 3.84
C THR A 36 13.70 -0.39 4.07
N THR A 37 13.13 -1.46 4.62
CA THR A 37 13.80 -2.75 4.78
C THR A 37 14.31 -3.30 3.45
N SER A 38 13.45 -3.37 2.43
CA SER A 38 13.82 -3.88 1.10
C SER A 38 14.96 -3.07 0.48
N LEU A 39 14.92 -1.75 0.63
CA LEU A 39 15.97 -0.86 0.14
C LEU A 39 17.30 -1.09 0.90
N TYR A 40 17.26 -1.22 2.22
CA TYR A 40 18.45 -1.54 3.02
C TYR A 40 19.05 -2.89 2.65
N THR A 41 18.23 -3.93 2.56
CA THR A 41 18.68 -5.26 2.15
C THR A 41 19.31 -5.23 0.76
N GLY A 42 18.73 -4.50 -0.18
CA GLY A 42 19.31 -4.29 -1.52
C GLY A 42 20.68 -3.59 -1.46
N THR A 43 20.80 -2.49 -0.71
CA THR A 43 22.08 -1.76 -0.59
C THR A 43 23.17 -2.58 0.08
N LEU A 44 22.85 -3.31 1.14
CA LEU A 44 23.80 -4.18 1.84
C LEU A 44 24.24 -5.36 0.97
N PHE A 45 23.32 -5.94 0.19
CA PHE A 45 23.63 -6.99 -0.75
C PHE A 45 24.61 -6.49 -1.82
N VAL A 46 24.32 -5.35 -2.46
CA VAL A 46 25.21 -4.75 -3.47
C VAL A 46 26.57 -4.40 -2.86
N ALA A 47 26.62 -3.85 -1.65
CA ALA A 47 27.87 -3.54 -0.95
C ALA A 47 28.70 -4.80 -0.65
N SER A 48 28.05 -5.90 -0.26
CA SER A 48 28.73 -7.18 -0.01
C SER A 48 29.35 -7.74 -1.29
N VAL A 49 28.59 -7.79 -2.39
CA VAL A 49 29.07 -8.27 -3.70
C VAL A 49 30.22 -7.39 -4.21
N ALA A 50 30.08 -6.06 -4.12
CA ALA A 50 31.14 -5.14 -4.53
C ALA A 50 32.42 -5.32 -3.70
N SER A 51 32.30 -5.57 -2.39
CA SER A 51 33.44 -5.82 -1.51
C SER A 51 34.14 -7.15 -1.84
N ILE A 52 33.40 -8.21 -2.17
CA ILE A 52 33.95 -9.50 -2.62
C ILE A 52 34.72 -9.33 -3.93
N LEU A 53 34.11 -8.65 -4.92
CA LEU A 53 34.74 -8.42 -6.21
C LEU A 53 36.01 -7.57 -6.08
N ALA A 54 35.97 -6.52 -5.25
CA ALA A 54 37.15 -5.68 -4.98
C ALA A 54 38.27 -6.46 -4.28
N LEU A 55 37.94 -7.30 -3.29
CA LEU A 55 38.91 -8.20 -2.64
C LEU A 55 39.52 -9.18 -3.64
N GLY A 56 38.69 -9.82 -4.47
CA GLY A 56 39.17 -10.74 -5.51
C GLY A 56 40.10 -10.06 -6.51
N ALA A 57 39.75 -8.86 -6.98
CA ALA A 57 40.59 -8.09 -7.90
C ALA A 57 41.94 -7.72 -7.29
N ILE A 58 41.96 -7.28 -6.02
CA ILE A 58 43.20 -6.96 -5.31
C ILE A 58 44.05 -8.22 -5.12
N CYS A 59 43.46 -9.35 -4.73
CA CYS A 59 44.18 -10.61 -4.55
C CYS A 59 44.80 -11.14 -5.87
N LEU A 60 44.15 -10.94 -7.02
CA LEU A 60 44.64 -11.40 -8.33
C LEU A 60 45.73 -10.50 -8.94
N THR A 61 45.70 -9.19 -8.64
CA THR A 61 46.59 -8.20 -9.27
C THR A 61 47.85 -7.93 -8.46
N SER A 62 47.86 -8.34 -7.19
CA SER A 62 48.92 -7.99 -6.24
C SER A 62 50.10 -8.96 -6.29
N SER A 63 51.15 -8.62 -7.03
CA SER A 63 52.38 -9.43 -7.06
C SER A 63 53.57 -8.89 -6.25
N GLU A 64 53.66 -7.61 -5.85
CA GLU A 64 54.97 -7.10 -5.35
C GLU A 64 55.05 -6.18 -4.11
N ASP A 65 53.97 -5.64 -3.50
CA ASP A 65 54.13 -4.71 -2.34
C ASP A 65 53.18 -4.97 -1.14
N LEU A 66 53.61 -5.82 -0.20
CA LEU A 66 52.79 -6.24 0.96
C LEU A 66 52.25 -5.07 1.81
N SER A 67 53.04 -4.01 2.02
CA SER A 67 52.68 -2.91 2.93
C SER A 67 51.58 -1.99 2.42
N ARG A 68 51.47 -1.78 1.10
CA ARG A 68 50.42 -0.95 0.48
C ARG A 68 49.08 -1.68 0.37
N ILE A 69 49.11 -3.00 0.41
CA ILE A 69 47.95 -3.87 0.21
C ILE A 69 47.23 -4.18 1.55
N VAL A 70 47.94 -4.16 2.69
CA VAL A 70 47.34 -4.45 4.01
C VAL A 70 46.15 -3.54 4.33
N LEU A 71 46.29 -2.23 4.08
CA LEU A 71 45.24 -1.26 4.38
C LEU A 71 43.94 -1.52 3.58
N PRO A 72 43.93 -1.55 2.23
CA PRO A 72 42.71 -1.78 1.46
C PRO A 72 42.09 -3.17 1.71
N ILE A 73 42.89 -4.23 1.87
CA ILE A 73 42.36 -5.56 2.19
C ILE A 73 41.67 -5.55 3.55
N SER A 74 42.32 -5.03 4.59
CA SER A 74 41.72 -5.00 5.94
C SER A 74 40.42 -4.20 5.98
N THR A 75 40.37 -3.05 5.30
CA THR A 75 39.14 -2.24 5.22
C THR A 75 38.03 -2.92 4.45
N LEU A 76 38.33 -3.58 3.32
CA LEU A 76 37.33 -4.30 2.54
C LEU A 76 36.82 -5.55 3.28
N SER A 77 37.69 -6.25 4.02
CA SER A 77 37.26 -7.37 4.89
C SER A 77 36.33 -6.90 6.01
N VAL A 78 36.62 -5.76 6.65
CA VAL A 78 35.73 -5.17 7.67
C VAL A 78 34.40 -4.74 7.06
N MET A 79 34.40 -4.12 5.87
CA MET A 79 33.17 -3.77 5.14
C MET A 79 32.36 -5.01 4.73
N LEU A 80 33.01 -6.09 4.32
CA LEU A 80 32.38 -7.35 3.97
C LEU A 80 31.69 -7.98 5.19
N VAL A 81 32.41 -8.16 6.29
CA VAL A 81 31.89 -8.81 7.50
C VAL A 81 30.75 -7.98 8.10
N SER A 82 30.90 -6.66 8.16
CA SER A 82 29.86 -5.76 8.65
C SER A 82 28.62 -5.73 7.74
N SER A 83 28.79 -5.72 6.41
CA SER A 83 27.64 -5.77 5.49
C SER A 83 26.90 -7.11 5.55
N LEU A 84 27.61 -8.24 5.63
CA LEU A 84 27.00 -9.57 5.77
C LEU A 84 26.25 -9.74 7.11
N THR A 85 26.85 -9.29 8.21
CA THR A 85 26.20 -9.35 9.53
C THR A 85 24.94 -8.48 9.57
N LEU A 86 25.00 -7.25 9.03
CA LEU A 86 23.83 -6.38 8.93
C LEU A 86 22.77 -6.93 7.96
N LEU A 87 23.19 -7.61 6.89
CA LEU A 87 22.28 -8.29 5.97
C LEU A 87 21.50 -9.39 6.71
N VAL A 88 22.18 -10.25 7.46
CA VAL A 88 21.54 -11.31 8.28
C VAL A 88 20.59 -10.70 9.31
N VAL A 89 21.00 -9.64 10.00
CA VAL A 89 20.15 -8.90 10.96
C VAL A 89 18.92 -8.31 10.27
N SER A 90 19.04 -7.86 9.01
CA SER A 90 17.92 -7.32 8.24
C SER A 90 16.88 -8.37 7.83
N GLN A 91 17.26 -9.66 7.76
CA GLN A 91 16.35 -10.76 7.43
C GLN A 91 15.53 -11.24 8.63
N LEU A 92 15.92 -10.86 9.86
CA LEU A 92 15.20 -11.27 11.06
C LEU A 92 13.88 -10.49 11.18
N PRO A 93 12.72 -11.16 11.17
CA PRO A 93 11.42 -10.50 11.17
C PRO A 93 11.15 -9.69 12.45
N SER A 94 11.85 -9.98 13.55
CA SER A 94 11.72 -9.31 14.85
C SER A 94 12.42 -7.95 14.94
N THR A 95 13.49 -7.72 14.18
CA THR A 95 14.36 -6.54 14.35
C THR A 95 13.83 -5.29 13.66
N LEU A 96 13.07 -5.42 12.57
CA LEU A 96 12.63 -4.28 11.73
C LEU A 96 11.18 -3.83 11.99
N THR A 97 10.53 -4.40 13.00
CA THR A 97 9.17 -3.99 13.43
C THR A 97 9.15 -2.56 13.95
N SER A 98 10.18 -2.15 14.69
CA SER A 98 10.29 -0.80 15.26
C SER A 98 11.00 0.17 14.31
N ALA A 99 10.43 1.38 14.17
CA ALA A 99 11.03 2.48 13.41
C ALA A 99 12.40 2.91 13.97
N ARG A 100 12.61 2.80 15.29
CA ARG A 100 13.87 3.15 15.94
C ARG A 100 15.00 2.19 15.54
N THR A 101 14.71 0.89 15.52
CA THR A 101 15.70 -0.13 15.14
C THR A 101 16.09 0.01 13.67
N ARG A 102 15.12 0.25 12.77
CA ARG A 102 15.40 0.53 11.35
C ARG A 102 16.33 1.74 11.16
N PHE A 103 16.08 2.81 11.92
CA PHE A 103 16.95 3.99 11.90
C PHE A 103 18.36 3.69 12.41
N LEU A 104 18.49 2.98 13.53
CA LEU A 104 19.79 2.62 14.09
C LEU A 104 20.61 1.72 13.14
N VAL A 105 19.98 0.71 12.55
CA VAL A 105 20.61 -0.18 11.57
C VAL A 105 21.06 0.61 10.33
N GLY A 106 20.23 1.51 9.82
CA GLY A 106 20.57 2.37 8.68
C GLY A 106 21.71 3.36 8.97
N GLN A 107 21.75 3.93 10.17
CA GLN A 107 22.85 4.82 10.56
C GLN A 107 24.16 4.04 10.73
N LEU A 108 24.11 2.87 11.36
CA LEU A 108 25.28 2.02 11.54
C LEU A 108 25.85 1.56 10.19
N SER A 109 24.99 1.09 9.27
CA SER A 109 25.42 0.68 7.93
C SER A 109 26.01 1.84 7.13
N SER A 110 25.39 3.02 7.20
CA SER A 110 25.87 4.23 6.53
C SER A 110 27.24 4.68 7.04
N VAL A 111 27.48 4.62 8.35
CA VAL A 111 28.77 5.02 8.94
C VAL A 111 29.87 4.04 8.55
N ILE A 112 29.61 2.74 8.66
CA ILE A 112 30.61 1.71 8.37
C ILE A 112 30.99 1.72 6.89
N LEU A 113 30.00 1.74 5.99
CA LEU A 113 30.26 1.76 4.55
C LEU A 113 30.87 3.09 4.11
N GLY A 114 30.36 4.22 4.62
CA GLY A 114 30.88 5.55 4.29
C GLY A 114 32.34 5.73 4.72
N PHE A 115 32.68 5.32 5.95
CA PHE A 115 34.05 5.43 6.47
C PHE A 115 35.01 4.44 5.79
N GLY A 116 34.57 3.20 5.53
CA GLY A 116 35.39 2.22 4.81
C GLY A 116 35.75 2.67 3.39
N ILE A 117 34.81 3.26 2.66
CA ILE A 117 35.06 3.79 1.32
C ILE A 117 35.91 5.07 1.36
N LEU A 118 35.73 5.91 2.39
CA LEU A 118 36.53 7.10 2.61
C LEU A 118 38.03 6.75 2.77
N ILE A 119 38.35 5.68 3.51
CA ILE A 119 39.72 5.18 3.65
C ILE A 119 40.27 4.67 2.30
N LEU A 120 39.46 3.97 1.52
CA LEU A 120 39.85 3.50 0.18
C LEU A 120 40.11 4.64 -0.81
N GLY A 121 39.48 5.80 -0.61
CA GLY A 121 39.70 7.00 -1.40
C GLY A 121 39.22 6.89 -2.86
N GLY A 122 38.28 6.00 -3.17
CA GLY A 122 37.73 5.85 -4.52
C GLY A 122 36.56 6.80 -4.79
N ALA A 123 36.67 7.68 -5.79
CA ALA A 123 35.62 8.64 -6.12
C ALA A 123 34.30 7.98 -6.58
N ILE A 124 34.38 6.92 -7.40
CA ILE A 124 33.20 6.21 -7.92
C ILE A 124 32.45 5.45 -6.80
N PRO A 125 33.12 4.65 -5.95
CA PRO A 125 32.48 4.05 -4.78
C PRO A 125 31.89 5.09 -3.81
N MET A 126 32.55 6.24 -3.61
CA MET A 126 32.04 7.32 -2.76
C MET A 126 30.74 7.91 -3.30
N PHE A 127 30.66 8.14 -4.61
CA PHE A 127 29.44 8.59 -5.28
C PHE A 127 28.28 7.62 -5.05
N ALA A 128 28.51 6.33 -5.31
CA ALA A 128 27.50 5.30 -5.14
C ALA A 128 27.05 5.18 -3.67
N CYS A 129 27.98 5.35 -2.73
CA CYS A 129 27.71 5.35 -1.30
C CYS A 129 26.85 6.55 -0.88
N ILE A 130 27.22 7.77 -1.26
CA ILE A 130 26.47 8.99 -0.95
C ILE A 130 25.07 8.93 -1.56
N LEU A 131 24.95 8.48 -2.80
CA LEU A 131 23.66 8.30 -3.47
C LEU A 131 22.79 7.29 -2.73
N SER A 132 23.37 6.14 -2.36
CA SER A 132 22.67 5.06 -1.66
C SER A 132 22.24 5.46 -0.25
N ILE A 133 23.10 6.17 0.51
CA ILE A 133 22.77 6.72 1.83
C ILE A 133 21.63 7.74 1.68
N THR A 134 21.73 8.68 0.75
CA THR A 134 20.71 9.71 0.54
C THR A 134 19.37 9.12 0.10
N ALA A 135 19.38 8.06 -0.70
CA ALA A 135 18.17 7.36 -1.15
C ALA A 135 17.58 6.41 -0.10
N ALA A 136 18.42 5.73 0.70
CA ALA A 136 18.01 4.68 1.63
C ALA A 136 17.62 5.16 3.03
N LEU A 137 18.04 6.36 3.45
CA LEU A 137 17.74 6.82 4.80
C LEU A 137 16.23 6.92 5.07
N PRO A 138 15.78 6.58 6.29
CA PRO A 138 14.36 6.48 6.58
C PRO A 138 13.71 7.85 6.44
N ARG A 139 12.47 7.87 5.92
CA ARG A 139 11.65 9.08 5.79
C ARG A 139 11.15 9.55 7.16
N ILE A 140 12.06 9.99 8.03
CA ILE A 140 11.68 10.70 9.23
C ILE A 140 11.19 12.08 8.81
N LYS A 141 10.04 12.53 9.34
CA LYS A 141 9.42 13.84 9.05
C LYS A 141 10.36 15.05 9.28
N ARG A 142 11.50 14.86 9.95
CA ARG A 142 12.48 15.89 10.30
C ARG A 142 13.66 15.87 9.32
N LEU A 143 14.10 17.03 8.84
CA LEU A 143 15.21 17.22 7.87
C LEU A 143 16.58 16.64 8.27
N ARG A 144 16.74 16.16 9.51
CA ARG A 144 18.00 15.65 10.08
C ARG A 144 18.76 14.57 9.28
N PRO A 145 18.15 13.60 8.55
CA PRO A 145 18.91 12.56 7.87
C PRO A 145 19.70 13.05 6.66
N THR A 146 19.45 14.27 6.17
CA THR A 146 20.19 14.80 5.01
C THR A 146 21.60 15.27 5.35
N ILE A 147 21.93 15.51 6.63
CA ILE A 147 23.22 16.09 7.04
C ILE A 147 24.39 15.11 6.85
N GLY A 148 24.17 13.81 7.04
CA GLY A 148 25.22 12.78 6.96
C GLY A 148 25.96 12.73 5.61
N PRO A 149 25.26 12.64 4.47
CA PRO A 149 25.87 12.71 3.13
C PRO A 149 26.74 13.96 2.89
N PHE A 150 26.31 15.13 3.36
CA PHE A 150 27.11 16.36 3.24
C PHE A 150 28.40 16.28 4.05
N ILE A 151 28.34 15.77 5.29
CA ILE A 151 29.54 15.58 6.11
C ILE A 151 30.50 14.61 5.41
N LEU A 152 29.99 13.49 4.88
CA LEU A 152 30.82 12.50 4.18
C LEU A 152 31.50 13.10 2.93
N ALA A 153 30.78 13.91 2.14
CA ALA A 153 31.33 14.61 0.98
C ALA A 153 32.42 15.60 1.38
N ILE A 154 32.20 16.40 2.43
CA ILE A 154 33.19 17.36 2.96
C ILE A 154 34.43 16.63 3.46
N MET A 155 34.26 15.51 4.19
CA MET A 155 35.38 14.69 4.66
C MET A 155 36.21 14.11 3.51
N HIS A 156 35.55 13.66 2.43
CA HIS A 156 36.24 13.14 1.26
C HIS A 156 37.05 14.21 0.53
N VAL A 157 36.44 15.37 0.26
CA VAL A 157 37.14 16.51 -0.36
C VAL A 157 38.27 17.02 0.54
N GLY A 158 38.03 17.09 1.86
CA GLY A 158 39.04 17.49 2.84
C GLY A 158 40.23 16.52 2.88
N GLN A 159 39.98 15.21 2.84
CA GLN A 159 41.03 14.19 2.77
C GLN A 159 41.86 14.33 1.48
N ARG A 160 41.23 14.53 0.32
CA ARG A 160 41.94 14.78 -0.94
C ARG A 160 42.80 16.03 -0.89
N PHE A 161 42.27 17.11 -0.32
CA PHE A 161 42.98 18.36 -0.17
C PHE A 161 44.21 18.25 0.76
N ILE A 162 44.13 17.46 1.84
CA ILE A 162 45.23 17.26 2.79
C ILE A 162 46.32 16.35 2.22
N LEU A 163 45.96 15.29 1.49
CA LEU A 163 46.92 14.35 0.89
C LEU A 163 47.67 14.96 -0.30
N GLU A 164 47.06 15.88 -1.05
CA GLU A 164 47.64 16.49 -2.26
C GLU A 164 48.21 17.90 -1.98
N LYS A 165 49.05 18.03 -0.95
CA LYS A 165 49.69 19.30 -0.56
C LYS A 165 50.52 19.97 -1.66
N GLU A 166 50.98 19.23 -2.66
CA GLU A 166 51.66 19.80 -3.83
C GLU A 166 50.66 20.06 -4.97
N LEU A 167 50.26 21.34 -5.10
CA LEU A 167 49.41 21.86 -6.16
C LEU A 167 50.13 21.82 -7.52
N VAL A 168 49.93 20.74 -8.26
CA VAL A 168 50.18 20.68 -9.70
C VAL A 168 48.84 20.90 -10.41
N ASP A 169 48.80 21.71 -11.47
CA ASP A 169 47.55 22.09 -12.18
C ASP A 169 46.66 20.88 -12.54
N ASN A 170 47.26 19.76 -12.93
CA ASN A 170 46.53 18.53 -13.28
C ASN A 170 45.75 17.93 -12.09
N LYS A 171 46.25 18.08 -10.86
CA LYS A 171 45.60 17.56 -9.63
C LYS A 171 44.43 18.43 -9.19
N ILE A 172 44.52 19.74 -9.40
CA ILE A 172 43.42 20.68 -9.12
C ILE A 172 42.21 20.34 -10.00
N SER A 173 42.44 20.07 -11.29
CA SER A 173 41.37 19.63 -12.20
C SER A 173 40.70 18.34 -11.74
N GLN A 174 41.46 17.39 -11.17
CA GLN A 174 40.92 16.16 -10.62
C GLN A 174 40.03 16.42 -9.40
N ILE A 175 40.49 17.20 -8.42
CA ILE A 175 39.71 17.55 -7.22
C ILE A 175 38.40 18.26 -7.57
N ILE A 176 38.43 19.18 -8.56
CA ILE A 176 37.23 19.87 -9.05
C ILE A 176 36.23 18.85 -9.62
N SER A 177 36.70 17.93 -10.45
CA SER A 177 35.83 16.89 -11.04
C SER A 177 35.23 15.96 -9.98
N GLU A 178 36.00 15.54 -8.98
CA GLU A 178 35.53 14.72 -7.86
C GLU A 178 34.51 15.49 -7.01
N THR A 179 34.73 16.79 -6.79
CA THR A 179 33.80 17.66 -6.04
C THR A 179 32.46 17.83 -6.77
N ILE A 180 32.50 18.08 -8.09
CA ILE A 180 31.29 18.15 -8.93
C ILE A 180 30.56 16.80 -8.86
N LEU A 181 31.29 15.70 -8.95
CA LEU A 181 30.72 14.36 -8.89
C LEU A 181 30.04 14.08 -7.53
N MET A 182 30.63 14.47 -6.40
CA MET A 182 29.99 14.39 -5.08
C MET A 182 28.72 15.25 -4.99
N PHE A 183 28.75 16.47 -5.54
CA PHE A 183 27.60 17.36 -5.55
C PHE A 183 26.43 16.77 -6.37
N THR A 184 26.73 16.18 -7.53
CA THR A 184 25.72 15.49 -8.34
C THR A 184 25.12 14.28 -7.62
N ALA A 185 25.90 13.53 -6.83
CA ALA A 185 25.39 12.41 -6.04
C ALA A 185 24.32 12.86 -5.02
N ILE A 186 24.59 13.97 -4.34
CA ILE A 186 23.69 14.55 -3.33
C ILE A 186 22.41 15.05 -4.00
N LEU A 187 22.52 15.79 -5.10
CA LEU A 187 21.37 16.29 -5.85
C LEU A 187 20.51 15.14 -6.41
N ALA A 188 21.13 14.14 -7.04
CA ALA A 188 20.42 12.98 -7.58
C ALA A 188 19.73 12.18 -6.48
N GLY A 189 20.40 11.97 -5.35
CA GLY A 189 19.82 11.32 -4.18
C GLY A 189 18.62 12.08 -3.62
N LEU A 190 18.72 13.42 -3.51
CA LEU A 190 17.62 14.26 -3.05
C LEU A 190 16.43 14.23 -4.02
N TYR A 191 16.71 14.33 -5.32
CA TYR A 191 15.69 14.22 -6.37
C TYR A 191 14.95 12.89 -6.29
N TYR A 192 15.69 11.77 -6.20
CA TYR A 192 15.11 10.43 -6.06
C TYR A 192 14.24 10.33 -4.80
N ARG A 193 14.69 10.90 -3.67
CA ARG A 193 13.93 10.92 -2.42
C ARG A 193 12.60 11.67 -2.56
N ILE A 194 12.61 12.84 -3.21
CA ILE A 194 11.39 13.65 -3.44
C ILE A 194 10.44 12.93 -4.40
N LEU A 195 10.97 12.38 -5.50
CA LEU A 195 10.20 11.65 -6.49
C LEU A 195 9.50 10.44 -5.87
N THR A 196 10.24 9.60 -5.14
CA THR A 196 9.67 8.41 -4.49
C THR A 196 8.70 8.76 -3.36
N ALA A 197 8.90 9.88 -2.65
CA ALA A 197 7.97 10.33 -1.62
C ALA A 197 6.63 10.75 -2.24
N THR A 198 6.70 11.52 -3.32
CA THR A 198 5.51 11.97 -4.07
C THR A 198 4.78 10.81 -4.71
N ALA A 199 5.51 9.91 -5.38
CA ALA A 199 4.93 8.71 -6.00
C ALA A 199 4.20 7.85 -4.95
N HIS A 200 4.80 7.66 -3.77
CA HIS A 200 4.20 6.85 -2.72
C HIS A 200 2.91 7.46 -2.16
N GLN A 201 2.90 8.77 -1.91
CA GLN A 201 1.70 9.47 -1.45
C GLN A 201 0.56 9.36 -2.47
N ARG A 202 0.88 9.51 -3.76
CA ARG A 202 -0.10 9.35 -4.85
C ARG A 202 -0.64 7.92 -4.91
N THR A 203 0.22 6.91 -4.84
CA THR A 203 -0.22 5.50 -4.85
C THR A 203 -1.10 5.19 -3.64
N PHE A 204 -0.71 5.61 -2.44
CA PHE A 204 -1.51 5.38 -1.23
C PHE A 204 -2.88 6.07 -1.30
N ALA A 205 -2.93 7.32 -1.76
CA ALA A 205 -4.19 8.05 -1.95
C ALA A 205 -5.08 7.36 -2.99
N GLY A 206 -4.51 6.94 -4.12
CA GLY A 206 -5.22 6.18 -5.16
C GLY A 206 -5.79 4.87 -4.60
N THR A 207 -4.96 4.07 -3.91
CA THR A 207 -5.41 2.81 -3.30
C THR A 207 -6.55 3.03 -2.29
N ARG A 208 -6.47 4.07 -1.44
CA ARG A 208 -7.55 4.42 -0.52
C ARG A 208 -8.87 4.65 -1.26
N THR A 209 -8.85 5.52 -2.29
CA THR A 209 -10.07 5.84 -3.05
C THR A 209 -10.67 4.62 -3.75
N VAL A 210 -9.83 3.71 -4.26
CA VAL A 210 -10.27 2.46 -4.89
C VAL A 210 -10.93 1.54 -3.87
N ILE A 211 -10.33 1.36 -2.69
CA ILE A 211 -10.90 0.51 -1.62
C ILE A 211 -12.24 1.08 -1.14
N GLU A 212 -12.31 2.38 -0.90
CA GLU A 212 -13.55 3.06 -0.48
C GLU A 212 -14.66 2.86 -1.51
N SER A 213 -14.35 3.06 -2.80
CA SER A 213 -15.29 2.82 -3.89
C SER A 213 -15.73 1.36 -3.97
N ARG A 214 -14.81 0.41 -3.75
CA ARG A 214 -15.12 -1.03 -3.74
C ARG A 214 -16.08 -1.40 -2.61
N ILE A 215 -15.84 -0.90 -1.40
CA ILE A 215 -16.72 -1.14 -0.24
C ILE A 215 -18.11 -0.59 -0.53
N LYS A 216 -18.21 0.64 -1.06
CA LYS A 216 -19.49 1.25 -1.42
C LYS A 216 -20.24 0.42 -2.45
N LEU A 217 -19.55 -0.03 -3.51
CA LEU A 217 -20.13 -0.88 -4.54
C LEU A 217 -20.61 -2.22 -4.01
N GLU A 218 -19.88 -2.87 -3.10
CA GLU A 218 -20.31 -4.11 -2.46
C GLU A 218 -21.58 -3.92 -1.63
N CYS A 219 -21.67 -2.83 -0.86
CA CYS A 219 -22.87 -2.52 -0.08
C CYS A 219 -24.10 -2.28 -0.96
N GLU A 220 -23.94 -1.48 -2.04
CA GLU A 220 -25.02 -1.26 -3.01
C GLU A 220 -25.42 -2.58 -3.72
N ARG A 221 -24.45 -3.45 -4.02
CA ARG A 221 -24.69 -4.78 -4.61
C ARG A 221 -25.50 -5.67 -3.66
N GLU A 222 -25.14 -5.73 -2.38
CA GLU A 222 -25.87 -6.50 -1.37
C GLU A 222 -27.30 -6.01 -1.21
N GLN A 223 -27.51 -4.69 -1.14
CA GLN A 223 -28.84 -4.10 -1.07
C GLN A 223 -29.67 -4.43 -2.32
N GLN A 224 -29.06 -4.36 -3.52
CA GLN A 224 -29.73 -4.75 -4.76
C GLN A 224 -30.11 -6.24 -4.77
N GLU A 225 -29.23 -7.12 -4.30
CA GLU A 225 -29.52 -8.57 -4.21
C GLU A 225 -30.64 -8.87 -3.21
N GLN A 226 -30.66 -8.19 -2.06
CA GLN A 226 -31.74 -8.32 -1.08
C GLN A 226 -33.08 -7.87 -1.67
N LEU A 227 -33.10 -6.73 -2.38
CA LEU A 227 -34.30 -6.22 -3.04
C LEU A 227 -34.80 -7.19 -4.12
N LEU A 228 -33.89 -7.73 -4.94
CA LEU A 228 -34.23 -8.71 -5.98
C LEU A 228 -34.88 -9.96 -5.37
N LEU A 229 -34.30 -10.50 -4.30
CA LEU A 229 -34.79 -11.70 -3.63
C LEU A 229 -36.08 -11.49 -2.80
N SER A 230 -36.36 -10.25 -2.39
CA SER A 230 -37.61 -9.92 -1.68
C SER A 230 -38.86 -10.01 -2.58
N VAL A 231 -38.69 -9.90 -3.90
CA VAL A 231 -39.79 -9.87 -4.88
C VAL A 231 -39.79 -11.13 -5.76
N ILE A 232 -38.63 -11.73 -6.00
CA ILE A 232 -38.45 -12.85 -6.93
C ILE A 232 -37.82 -14.04 -6.20
N PRO A 233 -38.39 -15.26 -6.32
CA PRO A 233 -37.79 -16.47 -5.75
C PRO A 233 -36.36 -16.70 -6.22
N ALA A 234 -35.48 -17.19 -5.33
CA ALA A 234 -34.05 -17.35 -5.58
C ALA A 234 -33.71 -18.18 -6.83
N TYR A 235 -34.51 -19.19 -7.16
CA TYR A 235 -34.30 -20.04 -8.34
C TYR A 235 -34.59 -19.33 -9.68
N ILE A 236 -35.38 -18.26 -9.68
CA ILE A 236 -35.67 -17.41 -10.86
C ILE A 236 -34.74 -16.19 -10.89
N ALA A 237 -34.26 -15.74 -9.73
CA ALA A 237 -33.46 -14.53 -9.57
C ALA A 237 -32.18 -14.51 -10.43
N ALA A 238 -31.49 -15.65 -10.59
CA ALA A 238 -30.30 -15.75 -11.42
C ALA A 238 -30.57 -15.48 -12.91
N GLU A 239 -31.68 -16.00 -13.44
CA GLU A 239 -32.09 -15.82 -14.84
C GLU A 239 -32.54 -14.37 -15.09
N VAL A 240 -33.32 -13.80 -14.17
CA VAL A 240 -33.76 -12.39 -14.25
C VAL A 240 -32.56 -11.44 -14.17
N LYS A 241 -31.62 -11.68 -13.25
CA LYS A 241 -30.38 -10.90 -13.14
C LYS A 241 -29.56 -10.94 -14.45
N ARG A 242 -29.45 -12.13 -15.07
CA ARG A 242 -28.78 -12.31 -16.36
C ARG A 242 -29.47 -11.51 -17.48
N SER A 243 -30.80 -11.59 -17.57
CA SER A 243 -31.57 -10.87 -18.59
C SER A 243 -31.44 -9.34 -18.50
N ILE A 244 -31.47 -8.79 -17.28
CA ILE A 244 -31.28 -7.36 -17.04
C ILE A 244 -29.86 -6.94 -17.45
N MET A 245 -28.85 -7.74 -17.08
CA MET A 245 -27.45 -7.46 -17.41
C MET A 245 -27.19 -7.47 -18.92
N LEU A 246 -27.75 -8.43 -19.66
CA LEU A 246 -27.64 -8.50 -21.12
C LEU A 246 -28.25 -7.25 -21.77
N LYS A 247 -29.45 -6.85 -21.36
CA LYS A 247 -30.10 -5.63 -21.87
C LYS A 247 -29.36 -4.35 -21.54
N MET A 248 -28.74 -4.27 -20.35
CA MET A 248 -27.87 -3.15 -19.99
C MET A 248 -26.62 -3.09 -20.87
N ALA A 249 -26.01 -4.24 -21.19
CA ALA A 249 -24.87 -4.32 -22.10
C ALA A 249 -25.25 -3.90 -23.53
N ASP A 250 -26.40 -4.38 -24.03
CA ASP A 250 -26.93 -4.02 -25.35
C ASP A 250 -27.24 -2.51 -25.45
N ALA A 251 -27.82 -1.93 -24.39
CA ALA A 251 -28.11 -0.49 -24.32
C ALA A 251 -26.84 0.39 -24.33
N CYS A 252 -25.71 -0.13 -23.84
CA CYS A 252 -24.43 0.58 -23.89
C CYS A 252 -23.75 0.48 -25.27
N GLN A 253 -24.01 -0.58 -26.03
CA GLN A 253 -23.45 -0.75 -27.38
C GLN A 253 -24.24 -0.01 -28.46
N GLU A 254 -25.57 0.14 -28.31
CA GLU A 254 -26.41 0.87 -29.27
C GLU A 254 -26.80 2.28 -28.77
N ALA A 255 -25.81 3.16 -28.55
CA ALA A 255 -26.03 4.56 -28.11
C ALA A 255 -26.96 5.40 -29.03
N ASN A 256 -27.30 4.91 -30.23
CA ASN A 256 -28.10 5.61 -31.25
C ASN A 256 -29.46 4.96 -31.60
N LYS A 257 -29.89 3.89 -30.93
CA LYS A 257 -31.25 3.37 -31.09
C LYS A 257 -32.00 3.51 -29.77
N HIS A 258 -32.59 4.69 -29.57
CA HIS A 258 -33.63 4.90 -28.57
C HIS A 258 -34.91 4.16 -28.98
N LYS A 259 -34.85 2.82 -29.03
CA LYS A 259 -36.06 2.00 -29.08
C LYS A 259 -36.43 1.79 -27.62
N GLN A 260 -37.47 2.51 -27.18
CA GLN A 260 -38.13 2.27 -25.90
C GLN A 260 -38.62 0.81 -25.86
N THR A 261 -37.75 -0.13 -25.49
CA THR A 261 -38.16 -1.50 -25.18
C THR A 261 -38.70 -1.48 -23.77
N ARG A 262 -39.94 -1.00 -23.62
CA ARG A 262 -40.74 -1.25 -22.43
C ARG A 262 -40.66 -2.75 -22.13
N PHE A 263 -40.14 -3.08 -20.96
CA PHE A 263 -40.13 -4.42 -20.36
C PHE A 263 -41.45 -5.18 -20.65
N HIS A 264 -41.44 -6.08 -21.63
CA HIS A 264 -42.53 -7.05 -21.87
C HIS A 264 -41.93 -8.45 -22.05
N GLU A 265 -40.98 -8.82 -21.18
CA GLU A 265 -40.58 -10.22 -21.05
C GLU A 265 -41.34 -10.80 -19.85
N MET A 266 -42.35 -11.61 -20.16
CA MET A 266 -43.11 -12.36 -19.18
C MET A 266 -42.46 -13.74 -19.03
N TYR A 267 -41.95 -14.03 -17.83
CA TYR A 267 -41.39 -15.34 -17.51
C TYR A 267 -42.52 -16.28 -17.05
N VAL A 268 -42.89 -17.24 -17.90
CA VAL A 268 -43.93 -18.25 -17.60
C VAL A 268 -43.32 -19.64 -17.72
N GLN A 269 -43.44 -20.45 -16.67
CA GLN A 269 -42.99 -21.84 -16.65
C GLN A 269 -44.15 -22.77 -16.31
N ARG A 270 -44.24 -23.91 -17.00
CA ARG A 270 -45.24 -24.96 -16.72
C ARG A 270 -44.64 -25.95 -15.73
N HIS A 271 -45.36 -26.19 -14.63
CA HIS A 271 -45.03 -27.21 -13.64
C HIS A 271 -46.15 -28.25 -13.58
N ASN A 272 -45.83 -29.55 -13.67
CA ASN A 272 -46.82 -30.63 -13.77
C ASN A 272 -47.17 -31.28 -12.42
N ASN A 273 -46.44 -30.96 -11.33
CA ASN A 273 -46.56 -31.61 -10.02
C ASN A 273 -46.45 -30.58 -8.89
N VAL A 274 -47.40 -29.66 -8.81
CA VAL A 274 -47.46 -28.64 -7.75
C VAL A 274 -48.77 -28.76 -6.99
N SER A 275 -48.75 -28.40 -5.71
CA SER A 275 -49.96 -28.21 -4.89
C SER A 275 -50.15 -26.72 -4.65
N ILE A 276 -51.39 -26.24 -4.75
CA ILE A 276 -51.74 -24.83 -4.51
C ILE A 276 -52.67 -24.77 -3.31
N LEU A 277 -52.28 -24.02 -2.29
CA LEU A 277 -53.09 -23.77 -1.10
C LEU A 277 -53.71 -22.38 -1.18
N TYR A 278 -55.03 -22.29 -1.03
CA TYR A 278 -55.74 -21.03 -0.86
C TYR A 278 -56.18 -20.91 0.61
N ALA A 279 -56.05 -19.72 1.18
CA ALA A 279 -56.52 -19.39 2.51
C ALA A 279 -57.15 -17.99 2.48
N ASP A 280 -58.21 -17.79 3.25
CA ASP A 280 -58.92 -16.52 3.38
C ASP A 280 -59.25 -16.23 4.84
N ILE A 281 -59.32 -14.95 5.19
CA ILE A 281 -59.68 -14.50 6.55
C ILE A 281 -61.20 -14.45 6.64
N VAL A 282 -61.77 -15.43 7.33
CA VAL A 282 -63.21 -15.47 7.58
C VAL A 282 -63.63 -14.25 8.42
N ASN A 283 -64.74 -13.62 8.05
CA ASN A 283 -65.30 -12.44 8.74
C ASN A 283 -64.36 -11.22 8.78
N PHE A 284 -63.52 -11.03 7.75
CA PHE A 284 -62.64 -9.85 7.68
C PHE A 284 -63.41 -8.52 7.65
N THR A 285 -64.50 -8.43 6.88
CA THR A 285 -65.30 -7.19 6.74
C THR A 285 -65.79 -6.63 8.08
N PRO A 286 -66.54 -7.38 8.93
CA PRO A 286 -66.98 -6.86 10.22
C PRO A 286 -65.82 -6.59 11.20
N LEU A 287 -64.71 -7.32 11.11
CA LEU A 287 -63.51 -7.05 11.92
C LEU A 287 -62.87 -5.71 11.54
N SER A 288 -62.81 -5.40 10.24
CA SER A 288 -62.23 -4.15 9.74
C SER A 288 -63.04 -2.90 10.10
N GLU A 289 -64.37 -3.04 10.28
CA GLU A 289 -65.27 -1.96 10.70
C GLU A 289 -65.11 -1.59 12.18
N GLN A 290 -64.63 -2.51 13.01
CA GLN A 290 -64.48 -2.33 14.47
C GLN A 290 -63.10 -1.79 14.87
N LEU A 291 -62.13 -1.80 13.95
CA LEU A 291 -60.75 -1.40 14.21
C LEU A 291 -60.42 -0.04 13.59
N SER A 292 -59.53 0.70 14.23
CA SER A 292 -58.91 1.85 13.59
C SER A 292 -58.00 1.38 12.45
N ALA A 293 -57.75 2.23 11.45
CA ALA A 293 -56.88 1.89 10.33
C ALA A 293 -55.47 1.45 10.79
N SER A 294 -54.92 2.06 11.84
CA SER A 294 -53.63 1.69 12.41
C SER A 294 -53.66 0.30 13.07
N ASP A 295 -54.72 0.03 13.85
CA ASP A 295 -54.83 -1.25 14.57
C ASP A 295 -55.10 -2.42 13.62
N LEU A 296 -55.85 -2.17 12.55
CA LEU A 296 -56.08 -3.15 11.48
C LEU A 296 -54.77 -3.52 10.78
N VAL A 297 -53.97 -2.53 10.37
CA VAL A 297 -52.66 -2.75 9.73
C VAL A 297 -51.72 -3.51 10.65
N LYS A 298 -51.68 -3.14 11.94
CA LYS A 298 -50.85 -3.82 12.94
C LYS A 298 -51.27 -5.29 13.13
N THR A 299 -52.57 -5.55 13.23
CA THR A 299 -53.12 -6.91 13.38
C THR A 299 -52.82 -7.78 12.16
N LEU A 300 -52.98 -7.22 10.95
CA LEU A 300 -52.65 -7.92 9.71
C LEU A 300 -51.15 -8.20 9.57
N ASN A 301 -50.30 -7.24 9.91
CA ASN A 301 -48.84 -7.42 9.86
C ASN A 301 -48.36 -8.50 10.83
N GLU A 302 -48.98 -8.63 12.01
CA GLU A 302 -48.69 -9.73 12.93
C GLU A 302 -49.17 -11.08 12.39
N LEU A 303 -50.39 -11.15 11.84
CA LEU A 303 -50.93 -12.37 11.24
C LEU A 303 -50.05 -12.85 10.06
N PHE A 304 -49.74 -11.96 9.12
CA PHE A 304 -48.88 -12.29 7.99
C PHE A 304 -47.45 -12.61 8.43
N GLY A 305 -46.89 -11.91 9.41
CA GLY A 305 -45.58 -12.24 9.98
C GLY A 305 -45.52 -13.65 10.59
N ARG A 306 -46.60 -14.13 11.22
CA ARG A 306 -46.70 -15.52 11.70
C ARG A 306 -46.80 -16.50 10.54
N PHE A 307 -47.55 -16.18 9.48
CA PHE A 307 -47.61 -17.02 8.28
C PHE A 307 -46.24 -17.13 7.60
N ASP A 308 -45.50 -16.03 7.47
CA ASP A 308 -44.16 -16.01 6.87
C ASP A 308 -43.19 -16.91 7.64
N GLN A 309 -43.23 -16.89 8.98
CA GLN A 309 -42.42 -17.78 9.81
C GLN A 309 -42.76 -19.26 9.60
N ILE A 310 -44.04 -19.60 9.56
CA ILE A 310 -44.51 -20.98 9.32
C ILE A 310 -44.11 -21.43 7.91
N ALA A 311 -44.24 -20.56 6.91
CA ALA A 311 -43.83 -20.82 5.54
C ALA A 311 -42.32 -21.05 5.43
N GLN A 312 -41.50 -20.26 6.12
CA GLN A 312 -40.05 -20.40 6.09
C GLN A 312 -39.55 -21.72 6.71
N VAL A 313 -40.27 -22.25 7.71
CA VAL A 313 -39.92 -23.51 8.39
C VAL A 313 -40.43 -24.74 7.63
N ASN A 314 -41.60 -24.65 6.99
CA ASN A 314 -42.26 -25.80 6.35
C ASN A 314 -42.03 -25.92 4.83
N ILE A 315 -41.45 -24.92 4.18
CA ILE A 315 -41.22 -24.88 2.72
C ILE A 315 -39.72 -25.04 2.38
N ILE A 316 -39.00 -25.93 3.08
CA ILE A 316 -37.68 -26.43 2.65
C ILE A 316 -37.84 -27.81 2.04
#